data_AF-A0A7J0E9E5-F1
#
_entry.id   AF-A0A7J0E9E5-F1
#
_cell.length_a   1.000
_cell.length_b   1.000
_cell.length_c   1.000
_cell.angle_alpha   90.00
_cell.angle_beta   90.00
_cell.angle_gamma   90.00
#
_symmetry.space_group_name_H-M   'P 1'
#
loop_
_entity.id
_entity.type
_entity.pdbx_description
1 polymer ?
#
loop_
_entity_poly.entity_id
_entity_poly.type
_entity_poly.pdbx_seq_one_letter_code
_entity_poly.pdbx_strand_id
1 'polypeptide(L)'
;MMCLMYNQKSGVHYPYLKKDPLITNGSVMLDDAVAASVAKGIITPQDEKLLANRTDIEAINDSMALSIQCASSVSNMARRLQVRGNEVQELRTQVLNLQRRNRSLQQENKELKKLVDSYMLMIWKRDIQN
;
A
#
# COMPACT_ATOMS: atom_id res chain seq x y z
N MET A 1 10.76 1.78 8.62
CA MET A 1 9.70 0.80 8.92
C MET A 1 10.20 -0.58 8.47
N MET A 2 10.94 -1.29 9.31
CA MET A 2 11.57 -2.57 8.94
C MET A 2 10.85 -3.68 9.71
N CYS A 3 10.17 -4.55 8.97
CA CYS A 3 9.46 -5.71 9.52
C CYS A 3 10.49 -6.85 9.66
N LEU A 4 10.84 -7.24 10.88
CA LEU A 4 11.71 -8.39 11.14
C LEU A 4 10.84 -9.63 11.38
N MET A 5 10.79 -10.51 10.38
CA MET A 5 10.27 -11.88 10.50
C MET A 5 11.31 -12.73 11.24
N TYR A 6 10.98 -13.24 12.43
CA TYR A 6 11.89 -14.06 13.23
C TYR A 6 11.86 -15.54 12.79
N ASN A 7 13.04 -16.14 12.61
CA ASN A 7 13.25 -17.57 12.34
C ASN A 7 13.93 -18.18 13.56
N GLN A 8 13.30 -19.17 14.21
CA GLN A 8 13.72 -19.70 15.51
C GLN A 8 14.45 -21.03 15.34
N LYS A 9 15.76 -21.09 15.64
CA LYS A 9 16.47 -22.36 15.93
C LYS A 9 17.49 -22.22 17.06
N SER A 10 17.40 -23.19 17.98
CA SER A 10 18.31 -23.62 19.06
C SER A 10 18.71 -22.57 20.11
N GLY A 11 18.57 -22.78 21.43
CA GLY A 11 18.27 -23.99 22.21
C GLY A 11 18.96 -23.86 23.56
N VAL A 12 18.30 -23.24 24.55
CA VAL A 12 18.67 -23.33 25.98
C VAL A 12 17.37 -23.24 26.80
N HIS A 13 17.25 -24.14 27.78
CA HIS A 13 16.04 -24.46 28.54
C HIS A 13 15.84 -23.51 29.73
N TYR A 14 14.71 -22.78 29.79
CA TYR A 14 14.24 -22.06 30.98
C TYR A 14 12.94 -22.69 31.52
N PRO A 15 12.74 -22.76 32.85
CA PRO A 15 11.63 -23.51 33.44
C PRO A 15 10.33 -22.68 33.40
N TYR A 16 9.28 -23.30 32.84
CA TYR A 16 7.86 -22.96 32.95
C TYR A 16 7.42 -21.55 32.52
N LEU A 17 7.32 -21.36 31.20
CA LEU A 17 6.31 -20.47 30.62
C LEU A 17 5.38 -21.34 29.76
N LYS A 18 4.11 -21.41 30.18
CA LYS A 18 3.01 -22.01 29.42
C LYS A 18 3.04 -21.40 28.01
N LYS A 19 3.32 -22.24 27.01
CA LYS A 19 3.36 -21.86 25.60
C LYS A 19 1.94 -21.74 25.07
N ASP A 20 1.26 -20.67 25.45
CA ASP A 20 0.18 -20.17 24.61
C ASP A 20 0.87 -19.42 23.45
N PRO A 21 0.62 -19.75 22.17
CA PRO A 21 1.18 -19.01 21.06
C PRO A 21 0.85 -17.54 21.23
N LEU A 22 1.86 -16.66 21.16
CA LEU A 22 1.68 -15.22 21.07
C LEU A 22 0.69 -14.97 19.93
N ILE A 23 -0.57 -14.70 20.31
CA ILE A 23 -1.65 -14.43 19.38
C ILE A 23 -1.14 -13.28 18.51
N THR A 24 -1.22 -13.45 17.20
CA THR A 24 -0.78 -12.56 16.12
C THR A 24 -1.29 -11.11 16.20
N ASN A 25 -2.05 -10.79 17.26
CA ASN A 25 -2.77 -9.55 17.48
C ASN A 25 -2.28 -8.83 18.76
N GLY A 26 -1.40 -9.45 19.55
CA GLY A 26 -0.78 -8.83 20.74
C GLY A 26 0.46 -8.04 20.35
N SER A 27 0.45 -6.72 20.55
CA SER A 27 1.67 -5.93 20.44
C SER A 27 2.61 -6.26 21.61
N VAL A 28 3.91 -6.44 21.32
CA VAL A 28 4.97 -6.57 22.33
C VAL A 28 4.91 -5.43 23.35
N MET A 29 4.39 -4.27 22.96
CA MET A 29 4.26 -3.09 23.83
C MET A 29 3.06 -3.11 24.78
N LEU A 30 2.20 -4.14 24.74
CA LEU A 30 1.03 -4.25 25.63
C LEU A 30 1.33 -5.01 26.93
N ASP A 31 2.51 -5.63 27.03
CA ASP A 31 2.95 -6.35 28.22
C ASP A 31 4.40 -5.94 28.54
N ASP A 32 4.58 -5.29 29.70
CA ASP A 32 5.87 -4.74 30.12
C ASP A 32 6.92 -5.83 30.33
N ALA A 33 6.52 -7.03 30.78
CA ALA A 33 7.45 -8.14 31.00
C ALA A 33 7.94 -8.71 29.67
N VAL A 34 7.06 -8.84 28.68
CA VAL A 34 7.42 -9.25 27.31
C VAL A 34 8.28 -8.17 26.64
N ALA A 35 7.91 -6.89 26.76
CA ALA A 35 8.69 -5.79 26.22
C ALA A 35 10.11 -5.74 26.80
N ALA A 36 10.25 -5.87 28.13
CA ALA A 36 11.55 -5.88 28.80
C ALA A 36 12.41 -7.10 28.41
N SER A 37 11.78 -8.27 28.27
CA SER A 37 12.47 -9.49 27.80
C SER A 37 12.99 -9.35 26.37
N VAL A 38 12.16 -8.81 25.46
CA VAL A 38 12.54 -8.55 24.07
C VAL A 38 13.64 -7.48 24.00
N ALA A 39 13.52 -6.40 24.78
CA ALA A 39 14.52 -5.34 24.82
C ALA A 39 15.89 -5.88 25.28
N LYS A 40 15.93 -6.73 26.32
CA LYS A 40 17.16 -7.41 26.76
C LYS A 40 17.83 -8.27 25.68
N GLY A 41 17.06 -8.80 24.73
CA GLY A 41 17.60 -9.56 23.59
C GLY A 41 18.14 -8.70 22.44
N ILE A 42 17.88 -7.38 22.45
CA ILE A 42 18.23 -6.45 21.37
C ILE A 42 19.31 -5.45 21.81
N ILE A 43 19.29 -5.02 23.08
CA ILE A 43 20.23 -4.05 23.64
C ILE A 43 21.62 -4.69 23.77
N THR A 44 22.64 -4.04 23.21
CA THR A 44 24.05 -4.44 23.39
C THR A 44 24.65 -3.81 24.65
N PRO A 45 25.76 -4.34 25.21
CA PRO A 45 26.43 -3.72 26.36
C PRO A 45 26.85 -2.25 26.12
N GLN A 46 27.14 -1.90 24.85
CA GLN A 46 27.43 -0.51 24.48
C GLN A 46 26.18 0.37 24.57
N ASP A 47 25.02 -0.16 24.17
CA ASP A 47 23.74 0.53 24.30
C ASP A 47 23.36 0.73 25.77
N GLU A 48 23.58 -0.26 26.64
CA GLU A 48 23.38 -0.09 28.09
C GLU A 48 24.23 1.04 28.65
N LYS A 49 25.50 1.13 28.26
CA LYS A 49 26.39 2.21 28.67
C LYS A 49 25.91 3.57 28.15
N LEU A 50 25.40 3.63 26.92
CA LEU A 50 24.84 4.86 26.36
C LEU A 50 23.56 5.27 27.09
N LEU A 51 22.66 4.33 27.35
CA LEU A 51 21.40 4.56 28.06
C LEU A 51 21.62 4.95 29.52
N ALA A 52 22.60 4.34 30.21
CA ALA A 52 22.92 4.67 31.61
C ALA A 52 23.50 6.08 31.80
N ASN A 53 24.16 6.63 30.77
CA ASN A 53 24.69 7.99 30.79
C ASN A 53 23.71 9.03 30.24
N ARG A 54 22.54 8.60 29.76
CA ARG A 54 21.56 9.46 29.12
C ARG A 54 20.66 10.10 30.15
N THR A 55 20.47 11.41 30.04
CA THR A 55 19.55 12.14 30.93
C THR A 55 18.11 12.08 30.42
N ASP A 56 17.15 12.21 31.35
CA ASP A 56 15.73 12.27 30.99
C ASP A 56 15.43 13.41 30.01
N ILE A 57 16.11 14.54 30.16
CA ILE A 57 15.96 15.71 29.27
C ILE A 57 16.39 15.35 27.84
N GLU A 58 17.52 14.65 27.64
CA GLU A 58 17.97 14.19 26.33
C GLU A 58 17.07 13.11 25.75
N ALA A 59 16.52 12.21 26.59
CA ALA A 59 15.54 11.23 26.15
C ALA A 59 14.24 11.90 25.65
N ILE A 60 13.74 12.91 26.36
CA ILE A 60 12.55 13.68 25.97
C ILE A 60 12.81 14.47 24.69
N ASN A 61 13.95 15.14 24.58
CA ASN A 61 14.29 15.95 23.41
C ASN A 61 14.38 15.11 22.13
N ASP A 62 15.05 13.96 22.17
CA ASP A 62 15.14 13.08 21.01
C ASP A 62 13.78 12.46 20.66
N SER A 63 12.99 12.09 21.67
CA SER A 63 11.62 11.61 21.46
C SER A 63 10.74 12.67 20.78
N MET A 64 10.88 13.93 21.19
CA MET A 64 10.18 15.06 20.58
C MET A 64 10.66 15.32 19.14
N ALA A 65 11.97 15.28 18.90
CA ALA A 65 12.53 15.42 17.56
C ALA A 65 12.03 14.31 16.63
N LEU A 66 12.03 13.06 17.09
CA LEU A 66 11.48 11.93 16.35
C LEU A 66 9.99 12.10 16.07
N SER A 67 9.21 12.53 17.07
CA SER A 67 7.77 12.77 16.92
C SER A 67 7.47 13.84 15.87
N ILE A 68 8.23 14.94 15.85
CA ILE A 68 8.11 15.99 14.84
C ILE A 68 8.46 15.47 13.44
N GLN A 69 9.55 14.71 13.31
CA GLN A 69 9.94 14.10 12.03
C GLN A 69 8.90 13.10 11.52
N CYS A 70 8.35 12.27 12.41
CA CYS A 70 7.26 11.36 12.08
C CYS A 70 6.02 12.12 11.61
N ALA A 71 5.59 13.15 12.35
CA ALA A 71 4.44 13.97 11.97
C ALA A 71 4.63 14.64 10.60
N SER A 72 5.83 15.18 10.33
CA SER A 72 6.20 15.76 9.03
C SER A 72 6.17 14.71 7.91
N SER A 73 6.77 13.54 8.12
CA SER A 73 6.78 12.43 7.16
C SER A 73 5.36 11.96 6.81
N VAL A 74 4.52 11.72 7.83
CA VAL A 74 3.13 11.30 7.65
C VAL A 74 2.33 12.39 6.93
N SER A 75 2.51 13.66 7.28
CA SER A 75 1.84 14.78 6.62
C SER A 75 2.22 14.89 5.14
N ASN A 76 3.50 14.70 4.81
CA ASN A 76 3.95 14.69 3.42
C ASN A 76 3.36 13.49 2.64
N MET A 77 3.28 12.32 3.26
CA MET A 77 2.59 11.17 2.66
C MET A 77 1.11 11.44 2.43
N ALA A 78 0.41 12.03 3.40
CA ALA A 78 -1.00 12.38 3.28
C ALA A 78 -1.25 13.34 2.11
N ARG A 79 -0.41 14.37 1.98
CA ARG A 79 -0.47 15.31 0.85
C ARG A 79 -0.26 14.62 -0.49
N ARG A 80 0.75 13.74 -0.60
CA ARG A 80 1.02 12.98 -1.84
C ARG A 80 -0.13 12.04 -2.19
N LEU A 81 -0.73 11.40 -1.19
CA LEU A 81 -1.90 10.54 -1.39
C LEU A 81 -3.11 11.34 -1.86
N GLN A 82 -3.33 12.54 -1.32
CA GLN A 82 -4.41 13.42 -1.76
C GLN A 82 -4.25 13.84 -3.24
N VAL A 83 -3.05 14.26 -3.65
CA VAL A 83 -2.77 14.62 -5.05
C VAL A 83 -3.03 13.42 -5.98
N ARG A 84 -2.49 12.24 -5.64
CA ARG A 84 -2.76 11.01 -6.41
C ARG A 84 -4.23 10.64 -6.44
N GLY A 85 -4.98 10.92 -5.37
CA GLY A 85 -6.43 10.72 -5.33
C GLY A 85 -7.16 11.57 -6.37
N ASN A 86 -6.77 12.84 -6.50
CA ASN A 86 -7.34 13.75 -7.49
C ASN A 86 -7.01 13.30 -8.93
N GLU A 87 -5.76 12.91 -9.19
CA GLU A 87 -5.32 12.39 -10.50
C GLU A 87 -6.12 11.13 -10.90
N VAL A 88 -6.32 10.18 -9.96
CA VAL A 88 -7.13 8.98 -10.21
C VAL A 88 -8.57 9.34 -10.55
N GLN A 89 -9.15 10.33 -9.88
CA GLN A 89 -10.52 10.77 -10.13
C GLN A 89 -10.65 11.44 -11.51
N GLU A 90 -9.67 12.22 -11.92
CA GLU A 90 -9.61 12.83 -13.25
C GLU A 90 -9.49 11.73 -14.33
N LEU A 91 -8.54 10.81 -14.18
CA LEU A 91 -8.37 9.68 -15.10
C LEU A 91 -9.64 8.84 -15.21
N ARG A 92 -10.34 8.60 -14.10
CA ARG A 92 -11.62 7.88 -14.11
C ARG A 92 -12.65 8.61 -14.98
N THR A 93 -12.72 9.93 -14.91
CA THR A 93 -13.60 10.75 -15.74
C THR A 93 -13.23 10.66 -17.22
N GLN A 94 -11.94 10.74 -17.54
CA GLN A 94 -11.44 10.60 -18.91
C GLN A 94 -11.76 9.21 -19.50
N VAL A 95 -11.55 8.14 -18.72
CA VAL A 95 -11.88 6.77 -19.13
C VAL A 95 -13.38 6.63 -19.43
N LEU A 96 -14.25 7.18 -18.58
CA LEU A 96 -15.70 7.14 -18.83
C LEU A 96 -16.09 7.86 -20.12
N ASN A 97 -15.47 9.01 -20.40
CA ASN A 97 -15.71 9.77 -21.64
C ASN A 97 -15.23 9.00 -22.88
N LEU A 98 -14.04 8.41 -22.83
CA LEU A 98 -13.52 7.58 -23.91
C LEU A 98 -14.39 6.34 -24.17
N GLN A 99 -14.85 5.67 -23.11
CA GLN A 99 -15.78 4.54 -23.24
C GLN A 99 -17.09 4.94 -23.92
N ARG A 100 -17.65 6.11 -23.59
CA ARG A 100 -18.86 6.63 -24.27
C ARG A 100 -18.60 6.89 -25.75
N ARG A 101 -17.49 7.55 -26.08
CA ARG A 101 -17.12 7.85 -27.47
C ARG A 101 -16.88 6.58 -28.29
N ASN A 102 -16.21 5.59 -27.70
CA ASN A 102 -15.98 4.30 -28.34
C ASN A 102 -17.31 3.58 -28.65
N ARG A 103 -18.30 3.63 -27.74
CA ARG A 103 -19.64 3.07 -28.01
C ARG A 103 -20.34 3.77 -29.18
N SER A 104 -20.25 5.10 -29.29
CA SER A 104 -20.81 5.85 -30.42
C SER A 104 -20.18 5.42 -31.74
N LEU A 105 -18.84 5.40 -31.79
CA LEU A 105 -18.09 5.01 -32.98
C LEU A 105 -18.37 3.56 -33.39
N GLN A 106 -18.51 2.66 -32.42
CA GLN A 106 -18.92 1.28 -32.70
C GLN A 106 -20.33 1.20 -33.32
N GLN A 107 -21.26 2.06 -32.90
CA GLN A 107 -22.59 2.10 -33.48
C GLN A 107 -22.57 2.67 -34.89
N GLU A 108 -21.86 3.78 -35.11
CA GLU A 108 -21.68 4.37 -36.43
C GLU A 108 -21.04 3.39 -37.42
N ASN A 109 -20.00 2.66 -36.99
CA ASN A 109 -19.37 1.63 -37.80
C ASN A 109 -20.33 0.50 -38.20
N LYS A 110 -21.26 0.11 -37.31
CA LYS A 110 -22.30 -0.89 -37.66
C LYS A 110 -23.25 -0.37 -38.73
N GLU A 111 -23.68 0.89 -38.62
CA GLU A 111 -24.59 1.48 -39.62
C GLU A 111 -23.89 1.68 -40.97
N LEU A 112 -22.63 2.15 -40.97
CA LEU A 112 -21.81 2.23 -42.18
C LEU A 112 -21.63 0.86 -42.83
N LYS A 113 -21.41 -0.19 -42.03
CA LYS A 113 -21.29 -1.56 -42.57
C LYS A 113 -22.56 -2.00 -43.29
N LYS A 114 -23.75 -1.78 -42.70
CA LYS A 114 -25.03 -2.07 -43.37
C LYS A 114 -25.19 -1.29 -44.67
N LEU A 115 -24.79 -0.02 -44.68
CA LEU A 115 -24.89 0.82 -45.87
C LEU A 115 -24.00 0.30 -47.00
N VAL A 116 -22.75 -0.06 -46.69
CA VAL A 116 -21.84 -0.70 -47.65
C VAL A 116 -22.42 -1.99 -48.20
N ASP A 117 -22.94 -2.86 -47.34
CA ASP A 117 -23.52 -4.14 -47.75
C ASP A 117 -24.75 -3.93 -48.67
N SER A 118 -25.58 -2.90 -48.41
CA SER A 118 -26.69 -2.49 -49.27
C SER A 118 -26.22 -2.02 -50.66
N TYR A 119 -25.19 -1.16 -50.71
CA TYR A 119 -24.61 -0.69 -51.97
C TYR A 119 -24.01 -1.83 -52.79
N MET A 120 -23.27 -2.75 -52.14
CA MET A 120 -22.72 -3.94 -52.79
C MET A 120 -23.83 -4.79 -53.41
N LEU A 121 -24.94 -4.99 -52.70
CA LEU A 121 -26.09 -5.74 -53.22
C LEU A 121 -26.74 -5.06 -54.42
N MET A 122 -26.84 -3.72 -54.42
CA MET A 122 -27.35 -2.96 -55.56
C MET A 122 -26.46 -3.07 -56.80
N ILE A 123 -25.13 -2.98 -56.63
CA ILE A 123 -24.18 -3.15 -57.73
C ILE A 123 -24.27 -4.57 -58.30
N TRP A 124 -24.23 -5.59 -57.44
CA TRP A 124 -24.37 -6.99 -57.85
C TRP A 124 -25.66 -7.25 -58.64
N LYS A 125 -26.79 -6.69 -58.21
CA LYS A 125 -28.06 -6.82 -58.94
C LYS A 125 -28.01 -6.19 -60.33
N ARG A 126 -27.34 -5.04 -60.47
CA ARG A 126 -27.16 -4.36 -61.77
C ARG A 126 -26.30 -5.20 -62.71
N ASP A 127 -25.23 -5.78 -62.20
CA ASP A 127 -24.29 -6.58 -63.00
C ASP A 127 -24.87 -7.92 -63.46
N ILE A 128 -25.89 -8.47 -62.76
CA ILE A 128 -26.63 -9.67 -63.19
C ILE A 128 -27.70 -9.35 -64.25
N GLN A 129 -28.17 -8.10 -64.31
CA GLN A 129 -29.26 -7.66 -65.21
C GLN A 129 -28.77 -7.10 -66.55
N ASN A 130 -27.47 -6.82 -66.67
CA ASN A 130 -26.78 -6.45 -67.92
C ASN A 130 -26.02 -7.65 -68.50
#